data_AF-A0AAW1U5E1-F1
#
_entry.id   AF-A0AAW1U5E1-F1
#
_cell.length_a   1.000
_cell.length_b   1.000
_cell.length_c   1.000
_cell.angle_alpha   90.00
_cell.angle_beta   90.00
_cell.angle_gamma   90.00
#
_symmetry.space_group_name_H-M   'P 1'
#
loop_
_entity.id
_entity.type
_entity.pdbx_description
1 polymer ?
#
loop_
_entity_poly.entity_id
_entity_poly.type
_entity_poly.pdbx_seq_one_letter_code
_entity_poly.pdbx_strand_id
1 'polypeptide(L)'
;MLKVLPVLALCLLGAQAQKFNIAQCPTYDEQDNFELKRFLGKWYEAQTYSHGYERDLKCVELDFTAGANDTIMNLNIKWKDSRNRDGQIVDTANMWFPGDFSSDMKIPMAPSVFLRDGSSYNVLGTDYETYAVVYSCPHYLFVLYYLNYQNVWILTRDRNPSQQVLKNAQEAFKRNTFLEKRRLRNSNQRGC
;
A
#
# COMPACT_ATOMS: atom_id res chain seq x y z
N MET A 1 -58.41 24.24 -8.25
CA MET A 1 -57.36 23.88 -7.27
C MET A 1 -57.41 22.38 -7.02
N LEU A 2 -56.71 21.54 -7.80
CA LEU A 2 -56.38 20.12 -7.47
C LEU A 2 -55.65 19.45 -8.65
N LYS A 3 -54.45 19.91 -9.05
CA LYS A 3 -53.63 19.23 -10.08
C LYS A 3 -52.14 19.22 -9.77
N VAL A 4 -51.77 19.31 -8.49
CA VAL A 4 -50.36 19.25 -8.05
C VAL A 4 -50.04 17.90 -7.37
N LEU A 5 -51.06 17.12 -6.99
CA LEU A 5 -50.89 15.87 -6.25
C LEU A 5 -50.23 14.70 -7.01
N PRO A 6 -50.38 14.49 -8.33
CA PRO A 6 -49.82 13.27 -8.93
C PRO A 6 -48.31 13.39 -9.20
N VAL A 7 -47.76 14.62 -9.22
CA VAL A 7 -46.33 14.85 -9.49
C VAL A 7 -45.48 14.58 -8.24
N LEU A 8 -46.00 14.85 -7.03
CA LEU A 8 -45.27 14.56 -5.79
C LEU A 8 -45.13 13.06 -5.51
N ALA A 9 -46.10 12.25 -5.93
CA ALA A 9 -46.07 10.80 -5.71
C ALA A 9 -45.01 10.08 -6.56
N LEU A 10 -44.63 10.65 -7.72
CA LEU A 10 -43.64 10.07 -8.63
C LEU A 10 -42.20 10.26 -8.13
N CYS A 11 -41.93 11.31 -7.35
CA CYS A 11 -40.60 11.54 -6.76
C CYS A 11 -40.29 10.55 -5.61
N LEU A 12 -41.31 9.99 -4.95
CA LEU A 12 -41.13 9.09 -3.81
C LEU A 12 -40.76 7.65 -4.20
N LEU A 13 -40.98 7.25 -5.46
CA LEU A 13 -40.60 5.94 -5.98
C LEU A 13 -39.18 5.91 -6.59
N GLY A 14 -38.57 7.08 -6.77
CA GLY A 14 -37.23 7.26 -7.35
C GLY A 14 -36.10 7.40 -6.32
N ALA A 15 -36.40 7.33 -5.02
CA ALA A 15 -35.38 7.29 -3.97
C ALA A 15 -34.72 5.90 -3.96
N GLN A 16 -33.98 5.56 -5.01
CA GLN A 16 -32.87 4.63 -4.91
C GLN A 16 -32.02 5.16 -3.75
N ALA A 17 -32.07 4.49 -2.61
CA ALA A 17 -31.16 4.75 -1.51
C ALA A 17 -29.76 4.79 -2.12
N GLN A 18 -29.16 5.98 -2.18
CA GLN A 18 -27.75 6.09 -2.48
C GLN A 18 -27.08 5.33 -1.34
N LYS A 19 -26.68 4.08 -1.59
CA LYS A 19 -25.81 3.35 -0.68
C LYS A 19 -24.53 4.16 -0.64
N PHE A 20 -24.45 5.05 0.34
CA PHE A 20 -23.21 5.75 0.66
C PHE A 20 -22.27 4.68 1.22
N ASN A 21 -21.57 4.01 0.31
CA ASN A 21 -20.48 3.13 0.68
C ASN A 21 -19.37 4.04 1.17
N ILE A 22 -19.25 4.14 2.49
CA ILE A 22 -18.03 4.60 3.15
C ILE A 22 -16.90 3.77 2.55
N ALA A 23 -15.99 4.39 1.80
CA ALA A 23 -14.89 3.68 1.14
C ALA A 23 -13.81 3.36 2.18
N GLN A 24 -14.12 2.42 3.08
CA GLN A 24 -13.13 1.87 3.99
C GLN A 24 -12.07 1.10 3.19
N CYS A 25 -10.84 1.10 3.68
CA CYS A 25 -9.79 0.24 3.14
C CYS A 25 -10.25 -1.22 3.27
N PRO A 26 -10.19 -2.02 2.19
CA PRO A 26 -10.57 -3.43 2.27
C PRO A 26 -9.70 -4.17 3.28
N THR A 27 -10.24 -5.22 3.88
CA THR A 27 -9.43 -6.19 4.61
C THR A 27 -8.45 -6.86 3.66
N TYR A 28 -7.23 -7.10 4.13
CA TYR A 28 -6.16 -7.68 3.35
C TYR A 28 -5.46 -8.82 4.10
N ASP A 29 -4.91 -9.76 3.33
CA ASP A 29 -4.07 -10.85 3.80
C ASP A 29 -2.63 -10.36 3.94
N GLU A 30 -2.13 -10.42 5.17
CA GLU A 30 -0.78 -9.98 5.56
C GLU A 30 0.25 -11.12 5.46
N GLN A 31 1.53 -10.77 5.56
CA GLN A 31 2.60 -11.75 5.72
C GLN A 31 2.56 -12.38 7.11
N ASP A 32 2.36 -13.69 7.17
CA ASP A 32 2.45 -14.45 8.41
C ASP A 32 3.87 -14.43 9.00
N ASN A 33 3.96 -14.36 10.33
CA ASN A 33 5.21 -14.46 11.10
C ASN A 33 6.33 -13.56 10.57
N PHE A 34 6.02 -12.28 10.33
CA PHE A 34 6.98 -11.36 9.74
C PHE A 34 8.24 -11.17 10.59
N GLU A 35 9.41 -11.32 9.97
CA GLU A 35 10.71 -11.16 10.62
C GLU A 35 11.39 -9.85 10.17
N LEU A 36 11.29 -8.78 10.95
CA LEU A 36 11.84 -7.47 10.61
C LEU A 36 13.30 -7.56 10.14
N LYS A 37 14.16 -8.22 10.93
CA LYS A 37 15.61 -8.28 10.67
C LYS A 37 15.95 -8.84 9.30
N ARG A 38 15.14 -9.77 8.78
CA ARG A 38 15.31 -10.36 7.45
C ARG A 38 14.78 -9.45 6.34
N PHE A 39 13.79 -8.63 6.66
CA PHE A 39 13.20 -7.67 5.72
C PHE A 39 14.08 -6.44 5.48
N LEU A 40 14.91 -6.06 6.47
CA LEU A 40 15.79 -4.91 6.38
C LEU A 40 16.72 -4.93 5.14
N GLY A 41 17.26 -3.77 4.84
CA GLY A 41 18.16 -3.51 3.72
C GLY A 41 17.44 -2.97 2.51
N LYS A 42 18.16 -3.01 1.39
CA LYS A 42 17.75 -2.40 0.13
C LYS A 42 16.76 -3.26 -0.64
N TRP A 43 15.80 -2.58 -1.23
CA TRP A 43 14.78 -3.08 -2.14
C TRP A 43 14.63 -2.14 -3.33
N TYR A 44 14.26 -2.69 -4.49
CA TYR A 44 13.99 -1.96 -5.71
C TYR A 44 12.53 -2.09 -6.08
N GLU A 45 11.89 -0.98 -6.43
CA GLU A 45 10.51 -1.00 -6.92
C GLU A 45 10.50 -1.64 -8.32
N ALA A 46 9.94 -2.84 -8.44
CA ALA A 46 9.82 -3.56 -9.70
C ALA A 46 8.48 -3.27 -10.38
N GLN A 47 7.40 -3.22 -9.59
CA GLN A 47 6.08 -2.85 -10.08
C GLN A 47 5.32 -2.03 -9.03
N THR A 48 4.46 -1.13 -9.47
CA THR A 48 3.66 -0.30 -8.55
C THR A 48 2.27 0.02 -9.10
N TYR A 49 1.34 0.33 -8.20
CA TYR A 49 0.15 1.10 -8.54
C TYR A 49 0.54 2.55 -8.72
N SER A 50 1.01 2.90 -9.91
CA SER A 50 1.55 4.22 -10.16
C SER A 50 0.46 5.30 -10.11
N HIS A 51 0.57 6.16 -9.11
CA HIS A 51 -0.25 7.34 -8.93
C HIS A 51 0.42 8.57 -9.55
N GLY A 52 -0.36 9.61 -9.88
CA GLY A 52 0.07 10.71 -10.76
C GLY A 52 1.48 11.26 -10.52
N TYR A 53 1.88 11.41 -9.25
CA TYR A 53 3.19 11.95 -8.86
C TYR A 53 4.36 10.95 -8.97
N GLU A 54 4.09 9.65 -8.91
CA GLU A 54 5.11 8.58 -9.00
C GLU A 54 5.36 8.11 -10.45
N ARG A 55 4.46 8.44 -11.39
CA ARG A 55 4.50 7.93 -12.78
C ARG A 55 5.80 8.24 -13.53
N ASP A 56 6.42 9.36 -13.21
CA ASP A 56 7.58 9.86 -13.93
C ASP A 56 8.90 9.59 -13.19
N LEU A 57 8.85 8.76 -12.15
CA LEU A 57 10.03 8.36 -11.39
C LEU A 57 10.66 7.11 -12.00
N LYS A 58 11.99 7.04 -11.89
CA LYS A 58 12.78 5.86 -12.23
C LYS A 58 13.83 5.59 -11.15
N CYS A 59 14.44 4.41 -11.20
CA CYS A 59 15.48 4.00 -10.27
C CYS A 59 15.05 4.02 -8.81
N VAL A 60 13.74 3.86 -8.54
CA VAL A 60 13.17 3.91 -7.20
C VAL A 60 13.76 2.78 -6.36
N GLU A 61 14.43 3.14 -5.28
CA GLU A 61 14.97 2.22 -4.30
C GLU A 61 14.50 2.62 -2.91
N LEU A 62 14.20 1.61 -2.09
CA LEU A 62 13.77 1.73 -0.71
C LEU A 62 14.82 1.02 0.14
N ASP A 63 15.35 1.71 1.15
CA ASP A 63 16.31 1.15 2.08
C ASP A 63 15.73 1.20 3.49
N PHE A 64 15.42 0.02 4.03
CA PHE A 64 14.83 -0.16 5.34
C PHE A 64 15.94 -0.46 6.35
N THR A 65 16.08 0.37 7.38
CA THR A 65 17.09 0.16 8.42
C THR A 65 16.46 0.11 9.80
N ALA A 66 17.08 -0.64 10.71
CA ALA A 66 16.65 -0.68 12.10
C ALA A 66 16.84 0.68 12.75
N GLY A 67 15.80 1.17 13.42
CA GLY A 67 15.87 2.30 14.34
C GLY A 67 16.16 1.81 15.77
N ALA A 68 15.74 2.60 16.76
CA ALA A 68 15.96 2.24 18.16
C ALA A 68 15.17 0.97 18.55
N ASN A 69 15.80 0.11 19.34
CA ASN A 69 15.21 -1.06 20.02
C ASN A 69 14.48 -2.07 19.13
N ASP A 70 14.83 -2.20 17.85
CA ASP A 70 14.17 -3.12 16.90
C ASP A 70 12.64 -2.89 16.75
N THR A 71 12.09 -1.78 17.26
CA THR A 71 10.66 -1.41 17.18
C THR A 71 10.40 -0.25 16.22
N ILE A 72 11.47 0.43 15.82
CA ILE A 72 11.44 1.53 14.85
C ILE A 72 12.09 1.04 13.56
N MET A 73 11.50 1.39 12.42
CA MET A 73 12.09 1.19 11.11
C MET A 73 12.27 2.53 10.42
N ASN A 74 13.49 2.82 9.99
CA ASN A 74 13.74 3.97 9.13
C ASN A 74 13.60 3.53 7.67
N LEU A 75 12.98 4.37 6.86
CA LEU A 75 12.81 4.17 5.43
C LEU A 75 13.48 5.32 4.68
N ASN A 76 14.42 4.99 3.82
CA ASN A 76 15.04 5.92 2.90
C ASN A 76 14.64 5.57 1.47
N ILE A 77 13.90 6.44 0.80
CA ILE A 77 13.46 6.27 -0.57
C ILE A 77 14.28 7.20 -1.45
N LYS A 78 14.90 6.66 -2.50
CA LYS A 78 15.62 7.44 -3.52
C LYS A 78 15.06 7.16 -4.90
N TRP A 79 15.11 8.15 -5.78
CA TRP A 79 14.66 8.03 -7.16
C TRP A 79 15.36 9.03 -8.07
N LYS A 80 15.14 8.88 -9.38
CA LYS A 80 15.42 9.90 -10.39
C LYS A 80 14.13 10.36 -11.04
N ASP A 81 13.98 11.67 -11.22
CA ASP A 81 12.82 12.23 -11.93
C ASP A 81 12.96 12.14 -13.47
N SER A 82 11.96 12.65 -14.19
CA SER A 82 11.95 12.68 -15.66
C SER A 82 13.11 13.45 -16.30
N ARG A 83 13.83 14.28 -15.54
CA ARG A 83 15.02 15.05 -15.96
C ARG A 83 16.33 14.41 -15.47
N ASN A 84 16.30 13.17 -14.97
CA ASN A 84 17.44 12.46 -14.37
C ASN A 84 18.00 13.08 -13.08
N ARG A 85 17.26 13.98 -12.43
CA ARG A 85 17.69 14.58 -11.17
C ARG A 85 17.39 13.63 -10.03
N ASP A 86 18.32 13.53 -9.09
CA ASP A 86 18.15 12.69 -7.90
C ASP A 86 17.16 13.32 -6.92
N GLY A 87 16.29 12.48 -6.36
CA GLY A 87 15.38 12.81 -5.27
C GLY A 87 15.52 11.81 -4.12
N GLN A 88 15.23 12.28 -2.92
CA GLN A 88 15.32 11.47 -1.71
C GLN A 88 14.28 11.91 -0.68
N ILE A 89 13.65 10.95 -0.03
CA ILE A 89 12.87 11.13 1.20
C ILE A 89 13.43 10.18 2.25
N VAL A 90 13.64 10.69 3.45
CA VAL A 90 13.95 9.89 4.63
C VAL A 90 12.78 10.04 5.58
N ASP A 91 12.20 8.93 5.98
CA ASP A 91 11.12 8.88 6.96
C ASP A 91 11.43 7.84 8.03
N THR A 92 10.79 8.01 9.18
CA THR A 92 10.89 7.10 10.31
C THR A 92 9.49 6.63 10.65
N ALA A 93 9.34 5.32 10.67
CA ALA A 93 8.10 4.67 11.02
C ALA A 93 8.23 3.92 12.34
N ASN A 94 7.20 4.04 13.17
CA ASN A 94 7.05 3.11 14.29
C ASN A 94 6.40 1.84 13.74
N MET A 95 6.99 0.68 14.04
CA MET A 95 6.28 -0.57 13.80
C MET A 95 5.16 -0.67 14.82
N TRP A 96 3.95 -0.84 14.32
CA TRP A 96 2.79 -1.13 15.15
C TRP A 96 2.32 -2.53 14.80
N PHE A 97 2.30 -3.39 15.80
CA PHE A 97 1.66 -4.70 15.72
C PHE A 97 0.22 -4.51 16.22
N PRO A 98 -0.82 -4.77 15.42
CA PRO A 98 -2.17 -4.80 15.93
C PRO A 98 -2.23 -5.82 17.09
N GLY A 99 -2.75 -5.42 18.25
CA GLY A 99 -2.80 -6.29 19.44
C GLY A 99 -2.42 -5.62 20.75
N ASP A 100 -1.94 -4.37 20.73
CA ASP A 100 -1.51 -3.68 21.95
C ASP A 100 -2.66 -3.02 22.76
N PHE A 101 -3.91 -3.38 22.46
CA PHE A 101 -5.05 -3.13 23.34
C PHE A 101 -5.38 -4.43 24.10
N SER A 102 -4.97 -4.46 25.37
CA SER A 102 -5.33 -5.43 26.40
C SER A 102 -6.47 -6.40 26.08
N SER A 103 -6.17 -7.69 25.92
CA SER A 103 -6.79 -8.82 26.65
C SER A 103 -6.43 -10.13 25.95
N ASP A 104 -5.77 -11.02 26.68
CA ASP A 104 -5.68 -12.48 26.52
C ASP A 104 -6.20 -13.14 25.22
N MET A 105 -5.65 -12.77 24.06
CA MET A 105 -5.76 -13.60 22.85
C MET A 105 -4.47 -13.52 22.04
N LYS A 106 -3.69 -14.61 22.12
CA LYS A 106 -2.50 -14.84 21.29
C LYS A 106 -2.94 -15.02 19.83
N ILE A 107 -2.81 -13.97 19.02
CA ILE A 107 -2.78 -14.06 17.56
C ILE A 107 -1.67 -13.10 17.11
N PRO A 108 -0.63 -13.55 16.38
CA PRO A 108 0.36 -12.63 15.84
C PRO A 108 -0.30 -11.85 14.69
N MET A 109 -0.79 -10.64 14.95
CA MET A 109 -1.23 -9.74 13.89
C MET A 109 -0.02 -8.93 13.40
N ALA A 110 0.06 -8.72 12.09
CA ALA A 110 1.31 -8.46 11.37
C ALA A 110 1.84 -7.01 11.55
N PRO A 111 3.02 -6.67 11.02
CA PRO A 111 3.57 -5.33 11.20
C PRO A 111 2.93 -4.34 10.21
N SER A 112 2.17 -3.40 10.76
CA SER A 112 1.84 -2.14 10.09
C SER A 112 2.91 -1.11 10.42
N VAL A 113 3.51 -0.52 9.39
CA VAL A 113 4.55 0.48 9.53
C VAL A 113 3.91 1.86 9.34
N PHE A 114 3.62 2.58 10.42
CA PHE A 114 2.95 3.88 10.35
C PHE A 114 3.94 5.02 10.15
N LEU A 115 3.80 5.75 9.05
CA LEU A 115 4.50 7.00 8.80
C LEU A 115 3.83 8.16 9.55
N ARG A 116 4.59 9.26 9.73
CA ARG A 116 4.16 10.44 10.51
C ARG A 116 2.91 11.14 9.98
N ASP A 117 2.49 10.87 8.75
CA ASP A 117 1.30 11.43 8.11
C ASP A 117 0.04 10.54 8.24
N GLY A 118 0.14 9.41 8.96
CA GLY A 118 -0.95 8.46 9.13
C GLY A 118 -1.08 7.42 8.01
N SER A 119 -0.13 7.37 7.07
CA SER A 119 -0.03 6.28 6.08
C SER A 119 0.65 5.05 6.69
N SER A 120 0.22 3.84 6.28
CA SER A 120 0.77 2.57 6.75
C SER A 120 1.41 1.80 5.59
N TYR A 121 2.61 1.22 5.77
CA TYR A 121 3.19 0.24 4.85
C TYR A 121 2.95 -1.16 5.44
N ASN A 122 2.11 -1.95 4.77
CA ASN A 122 1.72 -3.29 5.20
C ASN A 122 2.33 -4.32 4.25
N VAL A 123 3.09 -5.29 4.79
CA VAL A 123 3.70 -6.34 3.97
C VAL A 123 2.68 -7.45 3.75
N LEU A 124 2.16 -7.56 2.52
CA LEU A 124 1.19 -8.58 2.13
C LEU A 124 1.83 -9.95 1.87
N GLY A 125 3.11 -9.97 1.54
CA GLY A 125 3.86 -11.20 1.31
C GLY A 125 5.31 -10.95 0.93
N THR A 126 6.23 -11.75 1.45
CA THR A 126 7.66 -11.68 1.13
C THR A 126 8.33 -13.02 1.38
N ASP A 127 9.38 -13.32 0.61
CA ASP A 127 10.33 -14.39 0.93
C ASP A 127 11.61 -13.85 1.59
N TYR A 128 11.66 -12.55 1.88
CA TYR A 128 12.77 -11.76 2.44
C TYR A 128 14.00 -11.62 1.53
N GLU A 129 14.28 -12.64 0.72
CA GLU A 129 15.50 -12.79 -0.06
C GLU A 129 15.38 -12.31 -1.51
N THR A 130 14.18 -12.31 -2.08
CA THR A 130 14.02 -11.99 -3.52
C THR A 130 12.90 -11.01 -3.81
N TYR A 131 11.76 -11.10 -3.12
CA TYR A 131 10.61 -10.23 -3.35
C TYR A 131 9.89 -9.80 -2.07
N ALA A 132 9.18 -8.69 -2.16
CA ALA A 132 8.16 -8.28 -1.20
C ALA A 132 6.99 -7.60 -1.92
N VAL A 133 5.80 -7.72 -1.35
CA VAL A 133 4.59 -7.01 -1.77
C VAL A 133 4.17 -6.13 -0.62
N VAL A 134 4.17 -4.82 -0.85
CA VAL A 134 3.84 -3.81 0.16
C VAL A 134 2.59 -3.06 -0.27
N TYR A 135 1.70 -2.80 0.67
CA TYR A 135 0.41 -2.17 0.46
C TYR A 135 0.20 -1.00 1.41
N SER A 136 -0.40 0.07 0.92
CA SER A 136 -0.82 1.20 1.74
C SER A 136 -2.21 1.66 1.33
N CYS A 137 -3.01 2.01 2.33
CA CYS A 137 -4.32 2.61 2.14
C CYS A 137 -4.51 3.70 3.20
N PRO A 138 -3.99 4.93 2.96
CA PRO A 138 -4.15 6.02 3.90
C PRO A 138 -5.61 6.43 4.03
N HIS A 139 -6.05 6.65 5.27
CA HIS A 139 -7.33 7.27 5.57
C HIS A 139 -7.18 8.79 5.58
N TYR A 140 -7.55 9.48 4.51
CA TYR A 140 -7.62 10.94 4.52
C TYR A 140 -8.91 11.40 5.23
N LEU A 141 -8.80 11.70 6.53
CA LEU A 141 -9.90 12.11 7.40
C LEU A 141 -10.62 13.43 7.01
N PHE A 142 -10.15 14.16 5.98
CA PHE A 142 -10.57 15.55 5.78
C PHE A 142 -11.32 15.88 4.47
N VAL A 143 -11.38 15.00 3.47
CA VAL A 143 -12.10 15.32 2.22
C VAL A 143 -12.78 14.08 1.68
N LEU A 144 -14.09 13.98 1.90
CA LEU A 144 -15.00 12.97 1.33
C LEU A 144 -14.58 11.52 1.65
N TYR A 145 -15.31 10.89 2.57
CA TYR A 145 -15.20 9.48 3.02
C TYR A 145 -15.37 8.40 1.91
N TYR A 146 -15.22 8.77 0.64
CA TYR A 146 -15.52 7.99 -0.56
C TYR A 146 -14.30 7.63 -1.41
N LEU A 147 -13.09 8.09 -1.04
CA LEU A 147 -11.87 7.81 -1.80
C LEU A 147 -10.91 6.92 -0.98
N ASN A 148 -10.89 5.62 -1.29
CA ASN A 148 -9.87 4.70 -0.78
C ASN A 148 -8.66 4.69 -1.71
N TYR A 149 -7.56 5.32 -1.28
CA TYR A 149 -6.35 5.38 -2.10
C TYR A 149 -5.49 4.13 -1.89
N GLN A 150 -5.66 3.12 -2.73
CA GLN A 150 -4.88 1.89 -2.63
C GLN A 150 -3.55 2.05 -3.37
N ASN A 151 -2.45 2.00 -2.64
CA ASN A 151 -1.09 1.92 -3.17
C ASN A 151 -0.55 0.50 -3.01
N VAL A 152 0.21 0.02 -3.99
CA VAL A 152 0.87 -1.28 -3.95
C VAL A 152 2.25 -1.12 -4.57
N TRP A 153 3.27 -1.69 -3.92
CA TRP A 153 4.61 -1.81 -4.44
C TRP A 153 5.04 -3.27 -4.40
N ILE A 154 5.37 -3.82 -5.57
CA ILE A 154 6.13 -5.05 -5.68
C ILE A 154 7.60 -4.67 -5.71
N LEU A 155 8.30 -5.10 -4.68
CA LEU A 155 9.71 -4.84 -4.45
C LEU A 155 10.54 -6.10 -4.73
N THR A 156 11.76 -5.91 -5.21
CA THR A 156 12.72 -7.00 -5.42
C THR A 156 14.10 -6.64 -4.89
N ARG A 157 14.88 -7.66 -4.50
CA ARG A 157 16.27 -7.44 -4.05
C ARG A 157 17.22 -7.08 -5.19
N ASP A 158 16.90 -7.48 -6.42
CA ASP A 158 17.63 -7.11 -7.63
C ASP A 158 16.87 -6.09 -8.46
N ARG A 159 17.57 -5.14 -9.11
CA ARG A 159 16.97 -4.20 -10.08
C ARG A 159 16.40 -4.90 -11.31
N ASN A 160 16.99 -6.03 -11.70
CA ASN A 160 16.57 -6.84 -12.84
C ASN A 160 16.29 -8.28 -12.38
N PRO A 161 15.19 -8.50 -11.64
CA PRO A 161 14.86 -9.81 -11.08
C PRO A 161 14.50 -10.81 -12.18
N SER A 162 14.61 -12.10 -11.88
CA SER A 162 14.16 -13.14 -12.79
C SER A 162 12.63 -13.11 -12.97
N GLN A 163 12.14 -13.67 -14.09
CA GLN A 163 10.71 -13.81 -14.32
C GLN A 163 10.03 -14.67 -13.24
N GLN A 164 10.76 -15.61 -12.63
CA GLN A 164 10.21 -16.44 -11.55
C GLN A 164 9.99 -15.62 -10.28
N VAL A 165 10.93 -14.74 -9.91
CA VAL A 165 10.78 -13.82 -8.76
C VAL A 165 9.54 -12.94 -8.94
N LEU A 166 9.36 -12.36 -10.13
CA LEU A 166 8.18 -11.54 -10.42
C LEU A 166 6.87 -12.35 -10.38
N LYS A 167 6.87 -13.60 -10.84
CA LYS A 167 5.70 -14.48 -10.74
C LYS A 167 5.33 -14.76 -9.28
N ASN A 168 6.31 -15.14 -8.45
CA ASN A 168 6.10 -15.40 -7.03
C ASN A 168 5.53 -14.16 -6.32
N ALA A 169 6.09 -12.98 -6.60
CA ALA A 169 5.59 -11.73 -6.04
C ALA A 169 4.14 -11.42 -6.48
N GLN A 170 3.83 -11.64 -7.76
CA GLN A 170 2.48 -11.45 -8.27
C GLN A 170 1.48 -12.47 -7.72
N GLU A 171 1.92 -13.68 -7.36
CA GLU A 171 1.08 -14.67 -6.68
C GLU A 171 0.74 -14.24 -5.25
N ALA A 172 1.72 -13.73 -4.49
CA ALA A 172 1.49 -13.14 -3.18
C ALA A 172 0.51 -11.94 -3.26
N PHE A 173 0.70 -11.06 -4.24
CA PHE A 173 -0.21 -9.95 -4.54
C PHE A 173 -1.64 -10.42 -4.81
N LYS A 174 -1.83 -11.51 -5.56
CA LYS A 174 -3.15 -12.02 -5.97
C LYS A 174 -3.97 -12.65 -4.84
N ARG A 175 -3.39 -12.97 -3.68
CA ARG A 175 -4.15 -13.42 -2.50
C ARG A 175 -5.22 -12.38 -2.11
N ASN A 176 -4.86 -11.11 -2.27
CA ASN A 176 -5.70 -9.96 -2.02
C ASN A 176 -6.57 -9.62 -3.25
N THR A 177 -7.70 -10.32 -3.41
CA THR A 177 -8.53 -10.28 -4.64
C THR A 177 -9.10 -8.90 -5.01
N PHE A 178 -9.19 -7.96 -4.05
CA PHE A 178 -9.60 -6.58 -4.32
C PHE A 178 -8.52 -5.76 -5.06
N LEU A 179 -7.28 -6.26 -5.11
CA LEU A 179 -6.18 -5.64 -5.84
C LEU A 179 -6.22 -6.06 -7.31
N GLU A 180 -6.54 -5.11 -8.18
CA GLU A 180 -6.62 -5.35 -9.61
C GLU A 180 -5.24 -5.36 -10.30
N LYS A 181 -4.83 -6.53 -10.81
CA LYS A 181 -3.57 -6.68 -11.59
C LYS A 181 -3.43 -5.69 -12.75
N ARG A 182 -4.53 -5.26 -13.39
CA ARG A 182 -4.51 -4.29 -14.51
C ARG A 182 -3.96 -2.90 -14.12
N ARG A 183 -3.97 -2.56 -12.83
CA ARG A 183 -3.44 -1.30 -12.29
C ARG A 183 -1.94 -1.37 -12.02
N LEU A 184 -1.39 -2.57 -11.92
CA LEU A 184 0.02 -2.82 -11.67
C LEU A 184 0.85 -2.47 -12.91
N ARG A 185 1.82 -1.59 -12.76
CA ARG A 185 2.71 -1.15 -13.83
C ARG A 185 4.15 -1.50 -13.50
N ASN A 186 4.95 -1.79 -14.52
CA ASN A 186 6.39 -1.98 -14.34
C ASN A 186 7.06 -0.64 -14.06
N SER A 187 7.93 -0.63 -13.06
CA SER A 187 8.75 0.52 -12.72
C SER A 187 9.99 0.58 -13.62
N ASN A 188 10.49 1.78 -13.87
CA ASN A 188 11.68 1.95 -14.71
C ASN A 188 12.95 1.82 -13.86
N GLN A 189 13.61 0.67 -13.93
CA GLN A 189 14.89 0.40 -13.26
C GLN A 189 16.11 0.41 -14.20
N ARG A 190 15.99 1.01 -15.41
CA ARG A 190 17.07 1.07 -16.40
C ARG A 190 17.82 2.39 -16.37
N GLY A 191 19.13 2.35 -16.61
CA GLY A 191 19.97 3.56 -16.59
C GLY A 191 20.02 4.21 -15.21
N CYS A 192 20.11 3.33 -14.21
CA CYS A 192 20.47 3.57 -12.83
C CYS A 192 21.90 3.01 -12.68
#